data_AF-A0A7W0TAG5-F1
#
_entry.id   AF-A0A7W0TAG5-F1
#
_cell.length_a   1.000
_cell.length_b   1.000
_cell.length_c   1.000
_cell.angle_alpha   90.00
_cell.angle_beta   90.00
_cell.angle_gamma   90.00
#
_symmetry.space_group_name_H-M   'P 1'
#
loop_
_entity.id
_entity.type
_entity.pdbx_description
1 polymer ?
#
loop_
_entity_poly.entity_id
_entity_poly.type
_entity_poly.pdbx_seq_one_letter_code
_entity_poly.pdbx_strand_id
1 'polypeptide(L)'
;MKRIVALSLFVGLVGFGGLAGCGKKKSDELSFGKAAEPFGPLAKIKFGMADTEIVEKAPEFEFKKFGGRARVGKHEYELKLVSTMKVVNEMKASLDKTKPEVITKAWGAGTPGVDVLDKPVTYYTNESKTVRAMVQPLGDDLWVEFLPMTPLASLVSDDGTTVAGIKLLGMTKDDAWKATNQAKFDSEMTKFEAPVTEWGTKHTLVTYNLDGETIVGYTVFLDTKLSPTAKDEILATLEKKWGKPTPTKNVLDSEELVYRAADPTIKVRPSDDTLFLEVKK
;
A
#
# COMPACT_ATOMS: atom_id res chain seq x y z
N MET A 1 -49.59 55.86 -28.03
CA MET A 1 -49.02 56.82 -27.06
C MET A 1 -47.51 56.66 -27.06
N LYS A 2 -46.78 57.78 -27.18
CA LYS A 2 -45.31 57.90 -27.23
C LYS A 2 -44.70 57.95 -25.82
N ARG A 3 -43.46 57.45 -25.69
CA ARG A 3 -42.31 57.79 -24.78
C ARG A 3 -41.31 56.62 -24.97
N ILE A 4 -40.12 56.67 -25.55
CA ILE A 4 -38.92 57.55 -25.60
C ILE A 4 -38.30 57.88 -24.22
N VAL A 5 -36.98 57.65 -24.16
CA VAL A 5 -35.92 58.12 -23.22
C VAL A 5 -35.75 57.19 -21.98
N ALA A 6 -34.56 56.75 -21.52
CA ALA A 6 -33.19 57.26 -21.66
C ALA A 6 -32.12 56.16 -21.59
N LEU A 7 -31.03 56.42 -22.32
CA LEU A 7 -29.71 55.82 -22.24
C LEU A 7 -28.97 56.34 -20.99
N SER A 8 -28.20 55.49 -20.29
CA SER A 8 -27.17 55.97 -19.35
C SER A 8 -25.96 55.03 -19.40
N LEU A 9 -24.94 55.49 -20.10
CA LEU A 9 -23.56 55.00 -20.05
C LEU A 9 -22.96 55.42 -18.71
N PHE A 10 -22.43 54.48 -17.93
CA PHE A 10 -21.48 54.78 -16.86
C PHE A 10 -20.13 54.18 -17.22
N VAL A 11 -19.20 55.06 -17.57
CA VAL A 11 -17.77 54.79 -17.68
C VAL A 11 -17.19 54.94 -16.28
N GLY A 12 -16.86 53.83 -15.63
CA GLY A 12 -16.15 53.79 -14.36
C GLY A 12 -14.72 53.32 -14.57
N LEU A 13 -13.75 54.24 -14.41
CA LEU A 13 -12.33 53.94 -14.25
C LEU A 13 -12.14 52.91 -13.11
N VAL A 14 -11.55 51.76 -13.42
CA VAL A 14 -10.96 50.88 -12.40
C VAL A 14 -9.47 51.16 -12.33
N GLY A 15 -9.06 51.81 -11.25
CA GLY A 15 -7.67 52.10 -10.95
C GLY A 15 -6.85 50.83 -10.73
N PHE A 16 -5.71 50.74 -11.40
CA PHE A 16 -4.66 49.76 -11.12
C PHE A 16 -3.95 50.13 -9.80
N GLY A 17 -4.54 49.71 -8.68
CA GLY A 17 -3.89 49.66 -7.37
C GLY A 17 -3.49 48.22 -7.04
N GLY A 18 -2.46 47.70 -7.72
CA GLY A 18 -1.95 46.35 -7.50
C GLY A 18 -0.74 46.37 -6.57
N LEU A 19 -0.99 46.05 -5.30
CA LEU A 19 -0.03 45.94 -4.21
C LEU A 19 1.30 45.27 -4.59
N ALA A 20 2.39 45.86 -4.12
CA ALA A 20 3.64 45.15 -3.83
C ALA A 20 3.34 44.04 -2.80
N GLY A 21 2.92 42.89 -3.31
CA GLY A 21 2.80 41.67 -2.53
C GLY A 21 4.19 41.28 -2.08
N CYS A 22 4.52 41.59 -0.83
CA CYS A 22 5.55 40.87 -0.09
C CYS A 22 5.21 39.39 -0.18
N GLY A 23 5.82 38.70 -1.13
CA GLY A 23 5.79 37.26 -1.22
C GLY A 23 6.41 36.74 0.06
N LYS A 24 5.57 36.43 1.06
CA LYS A 24 5.93 35.49 2.11
C LYS A 24 6.45 34.28 1.36
N LYS A 25 7.76 34.04 1.42
CA LYS A 25 8.33 32.74 1.09
C LYS A 25 7.46 31.74 1.84
N LYS A 26 6.63 30.97 1.13
CA LYS A 26 5.94 29.83 1.72
C LYS A 26 7.06 29.05 2.40
N SER A 27 6.97 28.87 3.72
CA SER A 27 7.95 28.06 4.41
C SER A 27 8.02 26.73 3.66
N ASP A 28 9.22 26.21 3.46
CA ASP A 28 9.46 24.84 2.95
C ASP A 28 8.99 23.78 3.96
N GLU A 29 7.98 24.11 4.77
CA GLU A 29 7.52 23.30 5.89
C GLU A 29 6.63 22.19 5.34
N LEU A 30 7.12 20.96 5.49
CA LEU A 30 6.38 19.77 5.14
C LEU A 30 5.11 19.67 5.98
N SER A 31 3.96 19.75 5.31
CA SER A 31 2.67 19.49 5.95
C SER A 31 2.35 18.00 5.87
N PHE A 32 2.65 17.27 6.94
CA PHE A 32 2.16 15.91 7.12
C PHE A 32 0.67 15.98 7.48
N GLY A 33 -0.18 15.26 6.72
CA GLY A 33 -1.61 15.14 7.04
C GLY A 33 -1.82 14.48 8.41
N LYS A 34 -3.09 14.28 8.81
CA LYS A 34 -3.45 13.65 10.10
C LYS A 34 -3.28 12.13 10.15
N ALA A 35 -2.91 11.51 9.03
CA ALA A 35 -2.79 10.07 8.87
C ALA A 35 -1.66 9.71 7.92
N ALA A 36 -1.21 8.46 7.96
CA ALA A 36 -0.18 7.93 7.08
C ALA A 36 -0.66 7.86 5.63
N GLU A 37 -0.45 8.96 4.90
CA GLU A 37 -0.81 9.14 3.50
C GLU A 37 0.36 9.78 2.74
N PRO A 38 0.49 9.52 1.43
CA PRO A 38 1.46 10.21 0.60
C PRO A 38 1.28 11.74 0.68
N PHE A 39 2.39 12.47 0.80
CA PHE A 39 2.41 13.94 0.97
C PHE A 39 3.30 14.62 -0.08
N GLY A 40 3.31 15.95 -0.08
CA GLY A 40 4.05 16.72 -1.09
C GLY A 40 3.54 16.40 -2.50
N PRO A 41 4.43 16.28 -3.50
CA PRO A 41 4.05 15.84 -4.86
C PRO A 41 3.33 14.49 -4.91
N LEU A 42 3.64 13.56 -3.99
CA LEU A 42 3.06 12.22 -3.99
C LEU A 42 1.57 12.23 -3.65
N ALA A 43 1.06 13.26 -2.96
CA ALA A 43 -0.36 13.39 -2.61
C ALA A 43 -1.30 13.45 -3.85
N LYS A 44 -0.75 13.75 -5.03
CA LYS A 44 -1.49 13.81 -6.31
C LYS A 44 -1.64 12.44 -6.97
N ILE A 45 -0.92 11.43 -6.47
CA ILE A 45 -0.70 10.14 -7.11
C ILE A 45 -1.38 9.05 -6.29
N LYS A 46 -1.95 8.06 -6.98
CA LYS A 46 -2.57 6.88 -6.35
C LYS A 46 -1.81 5.62 -6.74
N PHE A 47 -1.82 4.62 -5.86
CA PHE A 47 -1.36 3.29 -6.24
C PHE A 47 -2.20 2.74 -7.40
N GLY A 48 -1.55 2.08 -8.36
CA GLY A 48 -2.17 1.63 -9.61
C GLY A 48 -2.34 2.71 -10.69
N MET A 49 -2.00 3.98 -10.42
CA MET A 49 -2.03 5.04 -11.44
C MET A 49 -0.97 4.76 -12.51
N ALA A 50 -1.34 4.87 -13.79
CA ALA A 50 -0.43 4.69 -14.93
C ALA A 50 0.52 5.89 -15.09
N ASP A 51 1.73 5.66 -15.58
CA ASP A 51 2.72 6.73 -15.79
C ASP A 51 2.23 7.90 -16.66
N THR A 52 1.43 7.61 -17.69
CA THR A 52 0.79 8.64 -18.53
C THR A 52 -0.12 9.58 -17.73
N GLU A 53 -0.92 9.06 -16.80
CA GLU A 53 -1.79 9.85 -15.93
C GLU A 53 -0.98 10.68 -14.93
N ILE A 54 0.18 10.18 -14.48
CA ILE A 54 1.03 10.91 -13.53
C ILE A 54 1.69 12.10 -14.20
N VAL A 55 2.16 11.97 -15.45
CA VAL A 55 2.76 13.09 -16.19
C VAL A 55 1.81 14.28 -16.28
N GLU A 56 0.51 14.04 -16.39
CA GLU A 56 -0.51 15.09 -16.40
C GLU A 56 -0.77 15.67 -15.00
N LYS A 57 -0.88 14.82 -13.97
CA LYS A 57 -1.29 15.22 -12.62
C LYS A 57 -0.16 15.77 -11.76
N ALA A 58 1.06 15.30 -11.98
CA ALA A 58 2.25 15.64 -11.22
C ALA A 58 3.43 15.88 -12.19
N PRO A 59 3.37 16.94 -13.01
CA PRO A 59 4.38 17.24 -14.03
C PRO A 59 5.77 17.54 -13.45
N GLU A 60 5.90 17.71 -12.14
CA GLU A 60 7.19 17.81 -11.45
C GLU A 60 7.98 16.49 -11.40
N PHE A 61 7.37 15.34 -11.74
CA PHE A 61 8.08 14.06 -11.81
C PHE A 61 8.75 13.86 -13.16
N GLU A 62 10.05 13.63 -13.12
CA GLU A 62 10.84 13.17 -14.26
C GLU A 62 10.87 11.64 -14.29
N PHE A 63 10.36 11.06 -15.37
CA PHE A 63 10.25 9.61 -15.52
C PHE A 63 11.47 8.98 -16.20
N LYS A 64 11.92 7.86 -15.63
CA LYS A 64 12.87 6.91 -16.21
C LYS A 64 12.18 5.54 -16.37
N LYS A 65 12.87 4.58 -16.95
CA LYS A 65 12.33 3.26 -17.34
C LYS A 65 11.49 2.54 -16.24
N PHE A 66 11.83 2.75 -14.96
CA PHE A 66 11.23 2.00 -13.83
C PHE A 66 10.62 2.89 -12.73
N GLY A 67 10.47 4.20 -12.98
CA GLY A 67 10.04 5.11 -11.92
C GLY A 67 10.08 6.58 -12.29
N GLY A 68 9.55 7.41 -11.40
CA GLY A 68 9.59 8.87 -11.49
C GLY A 68 10.35 9.45 -10.31
N ARG A 69 10.98 10.60 -10.50
CA ARG A 69 11.60 11.37 -9.41
C ARG A 69 11.19 12.84 -9.47
N ALA A 70 10.92 13.43 -8.32
CA ALA A 70 10.68 14.85 -8.18
C ALA A 70 11.53 15.41 -7.03
N ARG A 71 11.93 16.67 -7.14
CA ARG A 71 12.64 17.39 -6.07
C ARG A 71 11.88 18.67 -5.74
N VAL A 72 11.56 18.85 -4.45
CA VAL A 72 10.93 20.07 -3.95
C VAL A 72 11.76 20.59 -2.77
N GLY A 73 12.41 21.74 -2.98
CA GLY A 73 13.40 22.25 -2.03
C GLY A 73 14.52 21.24 -1.82
N LYS A 74 14.70 20.79 -0.58
CA LYS A 74 15.72 19.79 -0.21
C LYS A 74 15.19 18.35 -0.14
N HIS A 75 13.90 18.15 -0.40
CA HIS A 75 13.27 16.84 -0.29
C HIS A 75 13.21 16.17 -1.66
N GLU A 76 13.47 14.86 -1.67
CA GLU A 76 13.38 14.02 -2.86
C GLU A 76 12.18 13.10 -2.73
N TYR A 77 11.46 12.91 -3.85
CA TYR A 77 10.30 12.04 -3.94
C TYR A 77 10.53 11.06 -5.09
N GLU A 78 10.28 9.79 -4.84
CA GLU A 78 10.43 8.73 -5.82
C GLU A 78 9.12 7.94 -5.99
N LEU A 79 8.89 7.49 -7.21
CA LEU A 79 7.86 6.53 -7.58
C LEU A 79 8.55 5.33 -8.17
N LYS A 80 8.15 4.13 -7.77
CA LYS A 80 8.46 2.93 -8.55
C LYS A 80 7.21 2.43 -9.25
N LEU A 81 7.45 1.93 -10.46
CA LEU A 81 6.42 1.37 -11.31
C LEU A 81 6.60 -0.14 -11.43
N VAL A 82 5.50 -0.87 -11.51
CA VAL A 82 5.54 -2.27 -12.00
C VAL A 82 6.00 -2.24 -13.44
N SER A 83 7.10 -2.94 -13.76
CA SER A 83 7.76 -2.81 -15.06
C SER A 83 6.89 -3.17 -16.26
N THR A 84 6.01 -4.16 -16.10
CA THR A 84 5.12 -4.67 -17.16
C THR A 84 3.90 -3.79 -17.37
N MET A 85 3.26 -3.35 -16.28
CA MET A 85 2.01 -2.59 -16.33
C MET A 85 2.20 -1.07 -16.34
N LYS A 86 3.41 -0.59 -15.98
CA LYS A 86 3.74 0.85 -15.89
C LYS A 86 2.84 1.62 -14.92
N VAL A 87 2.38 0.95 -13.87
CA VAL A 87 1.55 1.54 -12.81
C VAL A 87 2.33 1.67 -11.49
N VAL A 88 1.97 2.65 -10.67
CA VAL A 88 2.63 2.90 -9.37
C VAL A 88 2.39 1.78 -8.38
N ASN A 89 3.46 1.26 -7.78
CA ASN A 89 3.40 0.25 -6.72
C ASN A 89 4.06 0.66 -5.40
N GLU A 90 5.00 1.60 -5.42
CA GLU A 90 5.75 2.04 -4.26
C GLU A 90 6.03 3.54 -4.42
N MET A 91 5.90 4.30 -3.34
CA MET A 91 6.22 5.72 -3.31
C MET A 91 7.19 5.98 -2.16
N LYS A 92 8.17 6.86 -2.37
CA LYS A 92 9.18 7.15 -1.35
C LYS A 92 9.40 8.66 -1.22
N ALA A 93 9.68 9.12 -0.02
CA ALA A 93 10.14 10.47 0.25
C ALA A 93 11.41 10.43 1.10
N SER A 94 12.46 11.13 0.68
CA SER A 94 13.65 11.39 1.48
C SER A 94 13.62 12.84 1.96
N LEU A 95 13.61 13.02 3.28
CA LEU A 95 13.38 14.31 3.92
C LEU A 95 14.66 14.79 4.62
N ASP A 96 15.35 15.75 4.01
CA ASP A 96 16.54 16.41 4.57
C ASP A 96 16.29 16.89 6.01
N LYS A 97 17.14 16.43 6.94
CA LYS A 97 17.23 16.89 8.34
C LYS A 97 15.91 16.85 9.11
N THR A 98 14.98 16.01 8.66
CA THR A 98 13.69 15.83 9.32
C THR A 98 13.84 14.74 10.38
N LYS A 99 13.26 14.96 11.57
CA LYS A 99 13.32 13.97 12.64
C LYS A 99 12.04 13.13 12.71
N PRO A 100 12.12 11.85 13.13
CA PRO A 100 10.94 10.97 13.22
C PRO A 100 9.80 11.53 14.06
N GLU A 101 10.08 12.32 15.10
CA GLU A 101 9.08 12.86 16.02
C GLU A 101 8.08 13.80 15.31
N VAL A 102 8.48 14.40 14.19
CA VAL A 102 7.58 15.21 13.36
C VAL A 102 6.48 14.34 12.76
N ILE A 103 6.82 13.13 12.30
CA ILE A 103 5.85 12.15 11.80
C ILE A 103 5.00 11.61 12.95
N THR A 104 5.61 11.25 14.07
CA THR A 104 4.88 10.74 15.25
C THR A 104 3.87 11.75 15.77
N LYS A 105 4.21 13.04 15.75
CA LYS A 105 3.27 14.12 16.11
C LYS A 105 2.09 14.22 15.14
N ALA A 106 2.30 13.92 13.86
CA ALA A 106 1.27 14.02 12.82
C ALA A 106 0.36 12.78 12.76
N TRP A 107 0.93 11.58 12.88
CA TRP A 107 0.26 10.31 12.60
C TRP A 107 0.02 9.44 13.85
N GLY A 108 0.54 9.84 15.01
CA GLY A 108 0.46 9.06 16.25
C GLY A 108 1.72 8.23 16.51
N ALA A 109 1.65 7.28 17.45
CA ALA A 109 2.83 6.54 17.90
C ALA A 109 3.45 5.62 16.83
N GLY A 110 2.63 5.10 15.91
CA GLY A 110 3.03 4.02 15.00
C GLY A 110 3.34 2.71 15.73
N THR A 111 3.77 1.71 14.98
CA THR A 111 4.17 0.39 15.47
C THR A 111 5.67 0.22 15.25
N PRO A 112 6.47 -0.05 16.30
CA PRO A 112 7.90 -0.30 16.13
C PRO A 112 8.15 -1.61 15.38
N GLY A 113 9.22 -1.66 14.60
CA GLY A 113 9.67 -2.88 13.93
C GLY A 113 11.09 -2.76 13.38
N VAL A 114 11.45 -3.67 12.48
CA VAL A 114 12.74 -3.65 11.78
C VAL A 114 12.59 -3.79 10.27
N ASP A 115 13.52 -3.25 9.49
CA ASP A 115 13.61 -3.49 8.05
C ASP A 115 14.28 -4.84 7.72
N VAL A 116 14.47 -5.12 6.43
CA VAL A 116 15.11 -6.36 5.94
C VAL A 116 16.58 -6.51 6.33
N LEU A 117 17.23 -5.44 6.80
CA LEU A 117 18.61 -5.40 7.31
C LEU A 117 18.64 -5.27 8.84
N ASP A 118 17.53 -5.60 9.51
CA ASP A 118 17.31 -5.53 10.94
C ASP A 118 17.53 -4.11 11.52
N LYS A 119 17.34 -3.06 10.71
CA LYS A 119 17.42 -1.67 11.15
C LYS A 119 16.09 -1.24 11.77
N PRO A 120 16.10 -0.49 12.88
CA PRO A 120 14.87 0.01 13.48
C PRO A 120 14.07 0.88 12.52
N VAL A 121 12.77 0.62 12.44
CA VAL A 121 11.81 1.42 11.68
C VAL A 121 10.52 1.61 12.49
N THR A 122 9.69 2.55 12.06
CA THR A 122 8.33 2.72 12.59
C THR A 122 7.33 2.57 11.46
N TYR A 123 6.38 1.67 11.63
CA TYR A 123 5.30 1.43 10.69
C TYR A 123 4.05 2.21 11.08
N TYR A 124 3.34 2.72 10.08
CA TYR A 124 2.07 3.40 10.25
C TYR A 124 1.08 2.84 9.23
N THR A 125 -0.18 2.68 9.64
CA THR A 125 -1.23 2.19 8.76
C THR A 125 -2.34 3.23 8.62
N ASN A 126 -2.95 3.24 7.44
CA ASN A 126 -4.19 3.96 7.18
C ASN A 126 -5.13 3.03 6.44
N GLU A 127 -5.93 2.29 7.20
CA GLU A 127 -6.88 1.30 6.68
C GLU A 127 -7.89 1.93 5.73
N SER A 128 -8.37 3.15 6.02
CA SER A 128 -9.36 3.85 5.20
C SER A 128 -8.87 4.20 3.79
N LYS A 129 -7.55 4.32 3.63
CA LYS A 129 -6.89 4.59 2.35
C LYS A 129 -6.12 3.41 1.80
N THR A 130 -6.15 2.26 2.49
CA THR A 130 -5.38 1.07 2.08
C THR A 130 -3.90 1.41 1.87
N VAL A 131 -3.29 2.15 2.81
CA VAL A 131 -1.87 2.56 2.77
C VAL A 131 -1.14 2.09 4.02
N ARG A 132 0.08 1.62 3.83
CA ARG A 132 1.06 1.43 4.89
C ARG A 132 2.27 2.31 4.63
N ALA A 133 2.78 2.97 5.67
CA ALA A 133 4.00 3.74 5.63
C ALA A 133 5.07 3.11 6.52
N MET A 134 6.31 3.04 6.04
CA MET A 134 7.49 2.73 6.82
C MET A 134 8.32 4.00 6.96
N VAL A 135 8.69 4.35 8.18
CA VAL A 135 9.54 5.51 8.49
C VAL A 135 10.86 5.02 9.06
N GLN A 136 11.97 5.44 8.45
CA GLN A 136 13.31 5.02 8.79
C GLN A 136 14.27 6.22 8.81
N PRO A 137 14.94 6.49 9.95
CA PRO A 137 16.06 7.43 9.97
C PRO A 137 17.25 6.87 9.18
N LEU A 138 17.82 7.65 8.27
CA LEU A 138 18.99 7.27 7.48
C LEU A 138 20.02 8.41 7.45
N GLY A 139 20.95 8.38 8.39
CA GLY A 139 21.90 9.48 8.58
C GLY A 139 21.17 10.76 9.04
N ASP A 140 21.36 11.84 8.30
CA ASP A 140 20.65 13.11 8.53
C ASP A 140 19.27 13.16 7.86
N ASP A 141 18.92 12.18 7.03
CA ASP A 141 17.66 12.14 6.29
C ASP A 141 16.62 11.27 7.01
N LEU A 142 15.34 11.59 6.82
CA LEU A 142 14.23 10.71 7.15
C LEU A 142 13.64 10.10 5.89
N TRP A 143 13.69 8.79 5.79
CA TRP A 143 13.08 8.06 4.70
C TRP A 143 11.66 7.63 5.07
N VAL A 144 10.71 7.89 4.17
CA VAL A 144 9.32 7.46 4.28
C VAL A 144 8.96 6.68 3.02
N GLU A 145 8.58 5.41 3.18
CA GLU A 145 8.13 4.53 2.10
C GLU A 145 6.65 4.22 2.27
N PHE A 146 5.85 4.45 1.23
CA PHE A 146 4.43 4.12 1.17
C PHE A 146 4.21 2.92 0.25
N LEU A 147 3.39 1.98 0.74
CA LEU A 147 2.98 0.77 0.03
C LEU A 147 1.45 0.65 0.03
N PRO A 148 0.85 0.07 -1.04
CA PRO A 148 -0.55 -0.30 -1.01
C PRO A 148 -0.73 -1.42 0.02
N MET A 149 -1.80 -1.32 0.82
CA MET A 149 -2.08 -2.23 1.92
C MET A 149 -3.44 -2.90 1.75
N THR A 150 -3.50 -4.22 1.95
CA THR A 150 -4.77 -4.92 2.16
C THR A 150 -4.82 -5.35 3.62
N PRO A 151 -5.78 -4.83 4.42
CA PRO A 151 -5.90 -5.25 5.81
C PRO A 151 -6.00 -6.77 5.93
N LEU A 152 -5.29 -7.38 6.89
CA LEU A 152 -5.26 -8.83 7.04
C LEU A 152 -6.67 -9.43 7.12
N ALA A 153 -7.59 -8.76 7.82
CA ALA A 153 -8.97 -9.21 7.99
C ALA A 153 -9.75 -9.30 6.66
N SER A 154 -9.38 -8.53 5.63
CA SER A 154 -9.98 -8.54 4.30
C SER A 154 -9.12 -9.22 3.24
N LEU A 155 -7.90 -9.64 3.59
CA LEU A 155 -6.97 -10.26 2.66
C LEU A 155 -7.51 -11.56 2.06
N VAL A 156 -8.16 -12.39 2.87
CA VAL A 156 -8.86 -13.60 2.39
C VAL A 156 -10.35 -13.44 2.70
N SER A 157 -11.24 -13.84 1.79
CA SER A 157 -12.69 -13.82 2.05
C SER A 157 -13.09 -14.83 3.13
N ASP A 158 -14.27 -14.63 3.72
CA ASP A 158 -14.76 -15.52 4.78
C ASP A 158 -14.95 -16.96 4.29
N ASP A 159 -15.32 -17.12 3.01
CA ASP A 159 -15.45 -18.43 2.35
C ASP A 159 -14.12 -19.01 1.84
N GLY A 160 -13.01 -18.28 1.96
CA GLY A 160 -11.69 -18.68 1.47
C GLY A 160 -11.52 -18.66 -0.06
N THR A 161 -12.53 -18.31 -0.84
CA THR A 161 -12.44 -18.40 -2.31
C THR A 161 -11.72 -17.23 -2.97
N THR A 162 -11.62 -16.10 -2.25
CA THR A 162 -11.04 -14.85 -2.72
C THR A 162 -9.84 -14.46 -1.88
N VAL A 163 -8.77 -14.01 -2.52
CA VAL A 163 -7.56 -13.47 -1.88
C VAL A 163 -7.17 -12.16 -2.56
N ALA A 164 -6.90 -11.11 -1.77
CA ALA A 164 -6.59 -9.77 -2.24
C ALA A 164 -7.60 -9.23 -3.29
N GLY A 165 -8.89 -9.55 -3.10
CA GLY A 165 -9.97 -9.16 -4.03
C GLY A 165 -10.10 -10.02 -5.30
N ILE A 166 -9.25 -11.03 -5.49
CA ILE A 166 -9.28 -11.94 -6.64
C ILE A 166 -9.93 -13.25 -6.22
N LYS A 167 -11.02 -13.66 -6.88
CA LYS A 167 -11.71 -14.94 -6.62
C LYS A 167 -10.91 -16.13 -7.16
N LEU A 168 -9.75 -16.37 -6.56
CA LEU A 168 -8.71 -17.22 -7.13
C LEU A 168 -9.09 -18.70 -7.26
N LEU A 169 -9.83 -19.28 -6.30
CA LEU A 169 -10.18 -20.69 -6.35
C LEU A 169 -11.17 -21.00 -7.48
N GLY A 170 -10.80 -21.94 -8.34
CA GLY A 170 -11.57 -22.33 -9.52
C GLY A 170 -11.31 -21.46 -10.75
N MET A 171 -10.45 -20.44 -10.67
CA MET A 171 -10.01 -19.71 -11.86
C MET A 171 -9.01 -20.52 -12.66
N THR A 172 -8.92 -20.24 -13.96
CA THR A 172 -7.78 -20.64 -14.76
C THR A 172 -6.56 -19.77 -14.44
N LYS A 173 -5.37 -20.28 -14.70
CA LYS A 173 -4.12 -19.49 -14.58
C LYS A 173 -4.16 -18.20 -15.42
N ASP A 174 -4.68 -18.27 -16.64
CA ASP A 174 -4.76 -17.12 -17.54
C ASP A 174 -5.74 -16.05 -17.07
N ASP A 175 -6.88 -16.46 -16.50
CA ASP A 175 -7.85 -15.52 -15.95
C ASP A 175 -7.34 -14.90 -14.65
N ALA A 176 -6.65 -15.68 -13.81
CA ALA A 176 -5.98 -15.16 -12.62
C ALA A 176 -4.93 -14.11 -13.00
N TRP A 177 -4.11 -14.36 -14.04
CA TRP A 177 -3.15 -13.38 -14.57
C TRP A 177 -3.81 -12.06 -14.99
N LYS A 178 -4.93 -12.13 -15.70
CA LYS A 178 -5.67 -10.93 -16.15
C LYS A 178 -6.35 -10.18 -15.00
N ALA A 179 -6.70 -10.87 -13.92
CA ALA A 179 -7.43 -10.29 -12.80
C ALA A 179 -6.57 -9.37 -11.92
N THR A 180 -5.23 -9.39 -12.04
CA THR A 180 -4.38 -8.61 -11.15
C THR A 180 -3.90 -7.31 -11.78
N ASN A 181 -4.57 -6.20 -11.46
CA ASN A 181 -4.09 -4.87 -11.83
C ASN A 181 -2.90 -4.39 -10.97
N GLN A 182 -2.62 -5.07 -9.85
CA GLN A 182 -1.56 -4.70 -8.90
C GLN A 182 -0.58 -5.83 -8.59
N ALA A 183 -0.90 -7.07 -8.98
CA ALA A 183 -0.01 -8.17 -8.67
C ALA A 183 1.05 -8.37 -9.75
N LYS A 184 2.26 -8.67 -9.29
CA LYS A 184 3.37 -9.08 -10.14
C LYS A 184 3.46 -10.59 -10.06
N PHE A 185 3.17 -11.30 -11.15
CA PHE A 185 3.46 -12.73 -11.23
C PHE A 185 4.91 -12.95 -11.64
N ASP A 186 5.43 -14.12 -11.27
CA ASP A 186 6.67 -14.62 -11.82
C ASP A 186 6.49 -15.19 -13.23
N SER A 187 7.61 -15.52 -13.87
CA SER A 187 7.64 -16.07 -15.24
C SER A 187 6.88 -17.40 -15.38
N GLU A 188 6.78 -18.15 -14.29
CA GLU A 188 6.08 -19.43 -14.25
C GLU A 188 4.58 -19.27 -13.99
N MET A 189 4.14 -18.06 -13.59
CA MET A 189 2.79 -17.77 -13.11
C MET A 189 2.33 -18.86 -12.15
N THR A 190 3.05 -19.03 -11.05
CA THR A 190 2.65 -19.92 -9.93
C THR A 190 2.55 -19.15 -8.61
N LYS A 191 2.97 -17.89 -8.63
CA LYS A 191 2.86 -16.97 -7.51
C LYS A 191 2.60 -15.54 -7.97
N PHE A 192 2.03 -14.73 -7.10
CA PHE A 192 1.86 -13.30 -7.30
C PHE A 192 2.10 -12.50 -6.01
N GLU A 193 2.52 -11.25 -6.19
CA GLU A 193 2.74 -10.28 -5.11
C GLU A 193 1.45 -9.48 -4.86
N ALA A 194 0.72 -9.74 -3.78
CA ALA A 194 -0.42 -8.93 -3.35
C ALA A 194 0.02 -7.70 -2.54
N PRO A 195 -0.85 -6.68 -2.34
CA PRO A 195 -0.57 -5.59 -1.41
C PRO A 195 -0.17 -6.10 -0.02
N VAL A 196 0.64 -5.31 0.68
CA VAL A 196 1.17 -5.69 2.00
C VAL A 196 0.04 -5.71 3.05
N THR A 197 0.17 -6.53 4.10
CA THR A 197 -0.66 -6.38 5.30
C THR A 197 -0.05 -5.36 6.26
N GLU A 198 -0.65 -5.16 7.43
CA GLU A 198 -0.11 -4.37 8.52
C GLU A 198 1.31 -4.84 8.94
N TRP A 199 1.61 -6.12 8.74
CA TRP A 199 2.81 -6.82 9.22
C TRP A 199 3.85 -7.13 8.15
N GLY A 200 3.50 -7.07 6.87
CA GLY A 200 4.40 -7.48 5.79
C GLY A 200 5.55 -6.50 5.50
N THR A 201 6.58 -6.95 4.79
CA THR A 201 7.74 -6.10 4.42
C THR A 201 7.45 -5.19 3.24
N LYS A 202 7.10 -5.79 2.09
CA LYS A 202 6.94 -5.08 0.80
C LYS A 202 5.67 -5.48 0.05
N HIS A 203 5.32 -6.74 0.12
CA HIS A 203 4.14 -7.34 -0.48
C HIS A 203 3.74 -8.55 0.34
N THR A 204 2.55 -9.08 0.08
CA THR A 204 2.13 -10.39 0.57
C THR A 204 2.29 -11.40 -0.56
N LEU A 205 3.13 -12.41 -0.36
CA LEU A 205 3.33 -13.44 -1.39
C LEU A 205 2.16 -14.42 -1.36
N VAL A 206 1.60 -14.71 -2.53
CA VAL A 206 0.58 -15.75 -2.72
C VAL A 206 1.08 -16.76 -3.75
N THR A 207 1.19 -18.03 -3.38
CA THR A 207 1.45 -19.14 -4.32
C THR A 207 0.16 -19.92 -4.53
N TYR A 208 0.01 -20.59 -5.67
CA TYR A 208 -1.18 -21.39 -5.94
C TYR A 208 -0.86 -22.75 -6.57
N ASN A 209 -1.78 -23.69 -6.37
CA ASN A 209 -1.71 -25.06 -6.85
C ASN A 209 -2.73 -25.27 -7.96
N LEU A 210 -2.33 -25.99 -9.00
CA LEU A 210 -3.16 -26.30 -10.16
C LEU A 210 -3.58 -27.77 -10.17
N ASP A 211 -4.81 -28.01 -10.62
CA ASP A 211 -5.28 -29.29 -11.15
C ASP A 211 -5.68 -29.06 -12.61
N GLY A 212 -4.89 -29.60 -13.54
CA GLY A 212 -4.90 -29.17 -14.94
C GLY A 212 -4.61 -27.66 -15.05
N GLU A 213 -5.55 -26.90 -15.61
CA GLU A 213 -5.45 -25.44 -15.74
C GLU A 213 -6.16 -24.67 -14.62
N THR A 214 -6.84 -25.38 -13.70
CA THR A 214 -7.69 -24.78 -12.68
C THR A 214 -6.96 -24.66 -11.35
N ILE A 215 -7.07 -23.50 -10.70
CA ILE A 215 -6.53 -23.28 -9.36
C ILE A 215 -7.39 -23.99 -8.32
N VAL A 216 -6.82 -24.97 -7.61
CA VAL A 216 -7.50 -25.79 -6.58
C VAL A 216 -7.07 -25.44 -5.15
N GLY A 217 -6.05 -24.62 -5.00
CA GLY A 217 -5.61 -24.14 -3.69
C GLY A 217 -4.59 -23.02 -3.80
N TYR A 218 -4.36 -22.31 -2.71
CA TYR A 218 -3.32 -21.30 -2.60
C TYR A 218 -2.77 -21.19 -1.19
N THR A 219 -1.58 -20.61 -1.09
CA THR A 219 -0.88 -20.35 0.16
C THR A 219 -0.52 -18.87 0.22
N VAL A 220 -0.92 -18.20 1.29
CA VAL A 220 -0.56 -16.83 1.61
C VAL A 220 0.57 -16.86 2.64
N PHE A 221 1.66 -16.15 2.35
CA PHE A 221 2.84 -16.07 3.20
C PHE A 221 2.73 -14.78 4.03
N LEU A 222 2.48 -14.94 5.33
CA LEU A 222 2.34 -13.84 6.27
C LEU A 222 3.64 -13.71 7.06
N ASP A 223 4.41 -12.67 6.76
CA ASP A 223 5.67 -12.35 7.42
C ASP A 223 5.42 -11.99 8.90
N THR A 224 6.19 -12.61 9.80
CA THR A 224 6.19 -12.31 11.23
C THR A 224 7.53 -11.80 11.74
N LYS A 225 8.54 -11.65 10.87
CA LYS A 225 9.91 -11.30 11.26
C LYS A 225 10.01 -9.86 11.78
N LEU A 226 9.21 -8.95 11.22
CA LEU A 226 9.42 -7.51 11.41
C LEU A 226 8.89 -6.96 12.74
N SER A 227 8.01 -7.68 13.41
CA SER A 227 7.47 -7.31 14.71
C SER A 227 7.39 -8.54 15.61
N PRO A 228 7.88 -8.46 16.86
CA PRO A 228 7.76 -9.57 17.80
C PRO A 228 6.31 -9.94 18.14
N THR A 229 5.35 -9.02 17.93
CA THR A 229 3.92 -9.27 18.18
C THR A 229 3.17 -9.74 16.93
N ALA A 230 3.78 -9.71 15.74
CA ALA A 230 3.09 -9.99 14.47
C ALA A 230 2.42 -11.37 14.48
N LYS A 231 3.12 -12.41 14.94
CA LYS A 231 2.59 -13.78 14.98
C LYS A 231 1.29 -13.88 15.77
N ASP A 232 1.28 -13.35 16.99
CA ASP A 232 0.12 -13.43 17.88
C ASP A 232 -1.04 -12.57 17.36
N GLU A 233 -0.75 -11.37 16.86
CA GLU A 233 -1.77 -10.46 16.31
C GLU A 233 -2.39 -10.99 15.01
N ILE A 234 -1.59 -11.64 14.15
CA ILE A 234 -2.07 -12.34 12.96
C ILE A 234 -3.00 -13.48 13.38
N LEU A 235 -2.57 -14.36 14.28
CA LEU A 235 -3.39 -15.48 14.74
C LEU A 235 -4.69 -15.01 15.40
N ALA A 236 -4.66 -13.96 16.22
CA ALA A 236 -5.84 -13.37 16.82
C ALA A 236 -6.81 -12.80 15.77
N THR A 237 -6.28 -12.19 14.70
CA THR A 237 -7.10 -11.70 13.58
C THR A 237 -7.79 -12.84 12.84
N LEU A 238 -7.08 -13.95 12.61
CA LEU A 238 -7.65 -15.14 11.96
C LEU A 238 -8.69 -15.83 12.86
N GLU A 239 -8.45 -15.91 14.17
CA GLU A 239 -9.42 -16.43 15.14
C GLU A 239 -10.69 -15.58 15.19
N LYS A 240 -10.58 -14.25 15.15
CA LYS A 240 -11.75 -13.37 15.05
C LYS A 240 -12.56 -13.62 13.77
N LYS A 241 -11.89 -13.98 12.67
CA LYS A 241 -12.51 -14.16 11.35
C LYS A 241 -13.19 -15.52 11.20
N TRP A 242 -12.52 -16.61 11.59
CA TRP A 242 -13.00 -17.98 11.36
C TRP A 242 -13.29 -18.76 12.63
N GLY A 243 -13.14 -18.15 13.79
CA GLY A 243 -13.28 -18.81 15.09
C GLY A 243 -12.00 -19.51 15.53
N LYS A 244 -12.08 -20.14 16.71
CA LYS A 244 -10.95 -20.82 17.33
C LYS A 244 -10.50 -22.01 16.47
N PRO A 245 -9.20 -22.10 16.10
CA PRO A 245 -8.72 -23.21 15.29
C PRO A 245 -8.66 -24.52 16.10
N THR A 246 -8.72 -25.63 15.39
CA THR A 246 -8.39 -26.96 15.93
C THR A 246 -6.91 -27.24 15.69
N PRO A 247 -6.08 -27.41 16.73
CA PRO A 247 -4.70 -27.84 16.57
C PRO A 247 -4.63 -29.26 16.03
N THR A 248 -3.78 -29.48 15.04
CA THR A 248 -3.48 -30.79 14.45
C THR A 248 -1.98 -30.88 14.15
N LYS A 249 -1.57 -32.03 13.63
CA LYS A 249 -0.25 -32.23 13.04
C LYS A 249 -0.36 -32.56 11.57
N ASN A 250 0.59 -32.06 10.78
CA ASN A 250 0.71 -32.43 9.38
C ASN A 250 1.44 -33.78 9.22
N VAL A 251 1.65 -34.22 7.96
CA VAL A 251 2.33 -35.49 7.65
C VAL A 251 3.81 -35.56 8.09
N LEU A 252 4.41 -34.41 8.43
CA LEU A 252 5.76 -34.27 8.96
C LEU A 252 5.77 -34.05 10.47
N ASP A 253 4.66 -34.35 11.16
CA ASP A 253 4.47 -34.14 12.61
C ASP A 253 4.60 -32.67 13.07
N SER A 254 4.58 -31.71 12.12
CA SER A 254 4.63 -30.28 12.43
C SER A 254 3.26 -29.74 12.80
N GLU A 255 3.22 -28.75 13.68
CA GLU A 255 1.98 -28.10 14.12
C GLU A 255 1.23 -27.44 12.95
N GLU A 256 -0.09 -27.61 12.95
CA GLU A 256 -1.01 -27.01 11.99
C GLU A 256 -2.29 -26.60 12.73
N LEU A 257 -2.85 -25.44 12.37
CA LEU A 257 -4.06 -24.88 12.96
C LEU A 257 -5.17 -24.90 11.91
N VAL A 258 -6.20 -25.73 12.12
CA VAL A 258 -7.33 -25.84 11.18
C VAL A 258 -8.45 -24.91 11.60
N TYR A 259 -8.69 -23.87 10.81
CA TYR A 259 -9.79 -22.92 11.02
C TYR A 259 -11.09 -23.40 10.37
N ARG A 260 -10.99 -24.11 9.24
CA ARG A 260 -12.14 -24.69 8.54
C ARG A 260 -11.75 -26.02 7.92
N ALA A 261 -12.48 -27.09 8.26
CA ALA A 261 -12.25 -28.43 7.71
C ALA A 261 -13.13 -28.74 6.48
N ALA A 262 -14.20 -27.98 6.24
CA ALA A 262 -15.09 -28.15 5.10
C ALA A 262 -14.57 -27.40 3.87
N ASP A 263 -14.84 -27.88 2.65
CA ASP A 263 -14.40 -27.27 1.39
C ASP A 263 -14.82 -25.77 1.27
N PRO A 264 -13.88 -24.83 1.01
CA PRO A 264 -12.44 -25.06 0.99
C PRO A 264 -11.89 -25.15 2.41
N THR A 265 -10.99 -26.11 2.61
CA THR A 265 -10.24 -26.27 3.85
C THR A 265 -9.34 -25.05 4.06
N ILE A 266 -9.33 -24.49 5.27
CA ILE A 266 -8.50 -23.33 5.66
C ILE A 266 -7.64 -23.72 6.85
N LYS A 267 -6.33 -23.59 6.69
CA LYS A 267 -5.35 -23.97 7.71
C LYS A 267 -4.22 -22.97 7.79
N VAL A 268 -3.59 -22.90 8.94
CA VAL A 268 -2.36 -22.12 9.14
C VAL A 268 -1.28 -23.04 9.67
N ARG A 269 -0.13 -23.03 9.00
CA ARG A 269 1.07 -23.69 9.48
C ARG A 269 2.05 -22.65 10.00
N PRO A 270 2.37 -22.65 11.30
CA PRO A 270 3.37 -21.75 11.84
C PRO A 270 4.80 -22.15 11.44
N SER A 271 5.65 -21.14 11.29
CA SER A 271 7.11 -21.24 11.22
C SER A 271 7.73 -20.23 12.20
N ASP A 272 9.05 -20.12 12.18
CA ASP A 272 9.82 -19.19 13.02
C ASP A 272 9.52 -17.73 12.66
N ASP A 273 9.50 -17.40 11.37
CA ASP A 273 9.39 -16.03 10.85
C ASP A 273 8.22 -15.80 9.89
N THR A 274 7.40 -16.83 9.66
CA THR A 274 6.32 -16.83 8.68
C THR A 274 5.14 -17.65 9.18
N LEU A 275 3.92 -17.22 8.89
CA LEU A 275 2.72 -18.04 8.95
C LEU A 275 2.26 -18.37 7.53
N PHE A 276 2.08 -19.66 7.23
CA PHE A 276 1.56 -20.12 5.94
C PHE A 276 0.06 -20.36 6.06
N LEU A 277 -0.74 -19.43 5.53
CA LEU A 277 -2.19 -19.58 5.45
C LEU A 277 -2.54 -20.32 4.16
N GLU A 278 -2.94 -21.58 4.30
CA GLU A 278 -3.24 -22.50 3.21
C GLU A 278 -4.76 -22.64 3.03
N VAL A 279 -5.23 -22.47 1.80
CA VAL A 279 -6.62 -22.67 1.41
C VAL A 279 -6.70 -23.67 0.26
N LYS A 280 -7.51 -24.73 0.40
CA LYS A 280 -7.54 -25.83 -0.56
C LYS A 280 -8.94 -26.44 -0.71
N LYS A 281 -9.35 -26.72 -1.95
CA LYS A 281 -10.53 -27.54 -2.26
C LYS A 281 -10.28 -29.02 -2.00
#